data_AF-A0A2S6HJ78-F1
#
_entry.id   AF-A0A2S6HJ78-F1
#
_cell.length_a   1.000
_cell.length_b   1.000
_cell.length_c   1.000
_cell.angle_alpha   90.00
_cell.angle_beta   90.00
_cell.angle_gamma   90.00
#
_symmetry.space_group_name_H-M   'P 1'
#
loop_
_entity.id
_entity.type
_entity.pdbx_description
1 polymer ?
#
loop_
_entity_poly.entity_id
_entity_poly.type
_entity_poly.pdbx_seq_one_letter_code
_entity_poly.pdbx_strand_id
1 'polypeptide(L)'
;MGFLDGFMQGFKNNQSNKEIVDMYHEINELDTNYRDKAFNNATSKNGWYKCPKCGKNFRKSEIDIDHIVPKSQGGDNSRYNLQLLCYHCNRSKQADTSDTSSDLKKRRNELNQQDKEDLNFLNNISKNSRR
;
A
#
# COMPACT_ATOMS: atom_id res chain seq x y z
N MET A 1 3.24 -4.65 -21.87
CA MET A 1 2.36 -3.55 -22.28
C MET A 1 1.43 -3.29 -21.11
N GLY A 2 1.94 -2.56 -20.12
CA GLY A 2 1.28 -2.39 -18.83
C GLY A 2 0.25 -1.27 -18.92
N PHE A 3 -0.78 -1.32 -18.08
CA PHE A 3 -1.85 -0.31 -18.01
C PHE A 3 -1.33 1.13 -17.75
N LEU A 4 -0.06 1.27 -17.34
CA LEU A 4 0.70 2.52 -17.24
C LEU A 4 1.02 3.18 -18.60
N ASP A 5 1.11 2.41 -19.70
CA ASP A 5 1.55 2.91 -21.02
C ASP A 5 0.51 3.88 -21.63
N GLY A 6 -0.77 3.71 -21.28
CA GLY A 6 -1.86 4.62 -21.67
C GLY A 6 -2.00 5.85 -20.77
N PHE A 7 -1.71 5.71 -19.47
CA PHE A 7 -1.79 6.81 -18.49
C PHE A 7 -0.75 7.90 -18.77
N MET A 8 0.43 7.53 -19.29
CA MET A 8 1.51 8.46 -19.61
C MET A 8 1.29 9.32 -20.87
N GLN A 9 0.33 8.98 -21.74
CA GLN A 9 0.07 9.75 -22.97
C GLN A 9 -0.80 11.00 -22.76
N GLY A 10 -1.41 11.17 -21.57
CA GLY A 10 -2.35 12.25 -21.28
C GLY A 10 -1.79 13.50 -20.58
N PHE A 11 -0.64 13.42 -19.91
CA PHE A 11 -0.17 14.49 -19.02
C PHE A 11 0.97 15.31 -19.63
N LYS A 12 0.64 16.14 -20.61
CA LYS A 12 1.42 17.36 -20.88
C LYS A 12 1.06 18.35 -19.79
N ASN A 13 1.85 18.47 -18.72
CA ASN A 13 2.05 19.69 -17.92
C ASN A 13 3.14 19.45 -16.87
N ASN A 14 3.88 20.50 -16.51
CA ASN A 14 5.07 20.56 -15.64
C ASN A 14 4.89 20.04 -14.19
N GLN A 15 4.32 18.86 -13.96
CA GLN A 15 4.27 18.26 -12.64
C GLN A 15 5.61 17.59 -12.29
N SER A 16 6.08 17.88 -11.09
CA SER A 16 7.20 17.17 -10.48
C SER A 16 6.85 15.70 -10.25
N ASN A 17 7.86 14.83 -10.23
CA ASN A 17 7.65 13.41 -9.92
C ASN A 17 6.97 13.20 -8.55
N LYS A 18 7.13 14.17 -7.63
CA LYS A 18 6.44 14.16 -6.34
C LYS A 18 4.93 14.33 -6.50
N GLU A 19 4.49 15.33 -7.25
CA GLU A 19 3.07 15.56 -7.50
C GLU A 19 2.41 14.38 -8.24
N ILE A 20 3.16 13.67 -9.09
CA ILE A 20 2.66 12.46 -9.75
C ILE A 20 2.38 11.34 -8.75
N VAL A 21 3.30 11.11 -7.80
CA VAL A 21 3.12 10.10 -6.75
C VAL A 21 1.96 10.48 -5.82
N ASP A 22 1.91 11.75 -5.40
CA ASP A 22 0.82 12.26 -4.55
C ASP A 22 -0.55 12.11 -5.25
N MET A 23 -0.65 12.49 -6.53
CA MET A 23 -1.87 12.34 -7.34
C MET A 23 -2.28 10.87 -7.50
N TYR A 24 -1.32 9.97 -7.75
CA TYR A 24 -1.61 8.54 -7.84
C TYR A 24 -2.19 8.01 -6.52
N HIS A 25 -1.65 8.42 -5.38
CA HIS A 25 -2.21 8.01 -4.08
C HIS A 25 -3.61 8.57 -3.84
N GLU A 26 -3.88 9.82 -4.21
CA GLU A 26 -5.22 10.40 -4.15
C GLU A 26 -6.22 9.61 -4.99
N ILE A 27 -5.86 9.27 -6.23
CA ILE A 27 -6.71 8.47 -7.13
C ILE A 27 -6.97 7.08 -6.55
N ASN A 28 -5.98 6.43 -5.94
CA ASN A 28 -6.18 5.13 -5.30
C ASN A 28 -6.93 5.20 -3.96
N GLU A 29 -6.90 6.35 -3.27
CA GLU A 29 -7.70 6.56 -2.07
C GLU A 29 -9.20 6.69 -2.39
N LEU A 30 -9.56 7.12 -3.61
CA LEU A 30 -10.93 7.14 -4.14
C LEU A 30 -11.51 5.73 -4.41
N ASP A 31 -10.67 4.69 -4.45
CA ASP A 31 -11.14 3.31 -4.61
C ASP A 31 -11.95 2.87 -3.38
N THR A 32 -13.21 2.52 -3.64
CA THR A 32 -14.18 2.12 -2.60
C THR A 32 -13.89 0.73 -2.04
N ASN A 33 -13.12 -0.12 -2.74
CA ASN A 33 -12.81 -1.44 -2.25
C ASN A 33 -11.52 -1.44 -1.41
N TYR A 34 -11.67 -1.40 -0.08
CA TYR A 34 -10.55 -1.47 0.85
C TYR A 34 -9.70 -2.74 0.69
N ARG A 35 -10.26 -3.82 0.13
CA ARG A 35 -9.50 -5.05 -0.13
C ARG A 35 -8.47 -4.85 -1.22
N ASP A 36 -8.88 -4.28 -2.34
CA ASP A 36 -7.98 -4.01 -3.46
C ASP A 36 -6.96 -2.94 -3.07
N LYS A 37 -7.40 -1.89 -2.35
CA LYS A 37 -6.51 -0.89 -1.76
C LYS A 37 -5.41 -1.51 -0.89
N ALA A 38 -5.75 -2.43 0.00
CA ALA A 38 -4.76 -3.08 0.86
C ALA A 38 -3.74 -3.92 0.06
N PHE A 39 -4.19 -4.69 -0.94
CA PHE A 39 -3.29 -5.51 -1.76
C PHE A 39 -2.43 -4.67 -2.72
N ASN A 40 -2.96 -3.59 -3.30
CA ASN A 40 -2.21 -2.70 -4.19
C ASN A 40 -1.12 -1.92 -3.43
N ASN A 41 -1.33 -1.67 -2.13
CA ASN A 41 -0.38 -0.99 -1.26
C ASN A 41 0.51 -1.95 -0.45
N ALA A 42 0.51 -3.23 -0.78
CA ALA A 42 1.32 -4.24 -0.10
C ALA A 42 2.47 -4.70 -0.99
N THR A 43 3.67 -4.75 -0.41
CA THR A 43 4.82 -5.35 -1.08
C THR A 43 4.57 -6.84 -1.28
N SER A 44 4.71 -7.30 -2.52
CA SER A 44 4.61 -8.71 -2.87
C SER A 44 5.84 -9.18 -3.62
N LYS A 45 6.21 -10.45 -3.43
CA LYS A 45 7.28 -11.09 -4.20
C LYS A 45 6.71 -12.32 -4.88
N ASN A 46 6.49 -12.25 -6.20
CA ASN A 46 5.91 -13.33 -7.00
C ASN A 46 4.55 -13.84 -6.44
N GLY A 47 3.70 -12.91 -6.00
CA GLY A 47 2.39 -13.21 -5.42
C GLY A 47 2.43 -13.80 -4.00
N TRP A 48 3.55 -13.63 -3.29
CA TRP A 48 3.68 -13.92 -1.87
C TRP A 48 3.69 -12.63 -1.06
N TYR A 49 2.94 -12.62 0.05
CA TYR A 49 2.79 -11.50 0.97
C TYR A 49 3.28 -11.88 2.35
N LYS A 50 4.01 -10.98 3.01
CA LYS A 50 4.53 -11.20 4.36
C LYS A 50 3.51 -10.70 5.39
N CYS A 51 3.14 -11.54 6.34
CA CYS A 51 2.34 -11.13 7.49
C CYS A 51 3.23 -10.33 8.47
N PRO A 52 2.91 -9.07 8.83
CA PRO A 52 3.71 -8.26 9.73
C PRO A 52 3.71 -8.77 11.18
N LYS A 53 2.68 -9.54 11.58
CA LYS A 53 2.56 -10.10 12.93
C LYS A 53 3.43 -11.34 13.14
N CYS A 54 3.36 -12.33 12.25
CA CYS A 54 4.14 -13.58 12.39
C CYS A 54 5.38 -13.67 11.50
N GLY A 55 5.59 -12.72 10.59
CA GLY A 55 6.76 -12.65 9.70
C GLY A 55 6.82 -13.67 8.57
N LYS A 56 5.85 -14.59 8.47
CA LYS A 56 5.79 -15.63 7.43
C LYS A 56 5.17 -15.11 6.13
N ASN A 57 5.48 -15.78 5.02
CA ASN A 57 4.94 -15.46 3.69
C ASN A 57 3.74 -16.36 3.35
N PHE A 58 2.72 -15.79 2.73
CA PHE A 58 1.47 -16.46 2.39
C PHE A 58 0.99 -16.07 1.00
N ARG A 59 0.15 -16.90 0.38
CA ARG A 59 -0.54 -16.54 -0.87
C ARG A 59 -1.67 -15.56 -0.61
N LYS A 60 -2.13 -14.86 -1.67
CA LYS A 60 -3.29 -13.96 -1.61
C LYS A 60 -4.54 -14.63 -1.03
N SER A 61 -4.71 -15.92 -1.30
CA SER A 61 -5.81 -16.76 -0.80
C SER A 61 -5.66 -17.22 0.66
N GLU A 62 -4.60 -16.80 1.36
CA GLU A 62 -4.30 -17.14 2.76
C GLU A 62 -4.21 -15.89 3.65
N ILE A 63 -4.52 -14.72 3.06
CA ILE A 63 -4.37 -13.41 3.65
C ILE A 63 -5.75 -12.75 3.78
N ASP A 64 -5.99 -12.21 4.97
CA ASP A 64 -7.07 -11.28 5.28
C ASP A 64 -6.56 -9.84 5.32
N ILE A 65 -7.50 -8.92 5.12
CA ILE A 65 -7.28 -7.49 5.29
C ILE A 65 -7.72 -7.12 6.70
N ASP A 66 -6.80 -6.56 7.46
CA ASP A 66 -7.05 -6.11 8.82
C ASP A 66 -6.99 -4.58 8.91
N HIS A 67 -7.92 -4.01 9.64
CA HIS A 67 -7.87 -2.62 10.07
C HIS A 67 -7.06 -2.55 11.38
N ILE A 68 -5.92 -1.87 11.34
CA ILE A 68 -5.01 -1.72 12.49
C ILE A 68 -5.75 -1.09 13.68
N VAL A 69 -6.52 -0.02 13.39
CA VAL A 69 -7.59 0.51 14.25
C VAL A 69 -8.91 -0.10 13.75
N PRO A 70 -9.61 -0.90 14.58
CA PRO A 70 -10.87 -1.51 14.16
C PRO A 70 -11.93 -0.48 13.73
N LYS A 71 -12.79 -0.85 12.76
CA LYS A 71 -13.92 -0.01 12.31
C LYS A 71 -14.83 0.42 13.47
N SER A 72 -15.07 -0.48 14.43
CA SER A 72 -15.89 -0.21 15.63
C SER A 72 -15.29 0.86 16.56
N GLN A 73 -14.00 1.18 16.41
CA GLN A 73 -13.30 2.21 17.18
C GLN A 73 -12.95 3.43 16.31
N GLY A 74 -13.62 3.61 15.17
CA GLY A 74 -13.42 4.77 14.30
C GLY A 74 -12.29 4.61 13.27
N GLY A 75 -11.76 3.40 13.07
CA GLY A 75 -10.79 3.14 12.02
C GLY A 75 -11.32 3.45 10.62
N ASP A 76 -10.51 4.10 9.80
CA ASP A 76 -10.82 4.42 8.41
C ASP A 76 -10.38 3.30 7.44
N ASN A 77 -10.67 3.48 6.16
CA ASN A 77 -10.22 2.58 5.09
C ASN A 77 -8.99 3.14 4.35
N SER A 78 -8.20 4.01 4.98
CA SER A 78 -7.00 4.55 4.36
C SER A 78 -5.90 3.49 4.29
N ARG A 79 -5.00 3.60 3.30
CA ARG A 79 -3.84 2.71 3.17
C ARG A 79 -2.97 2.66 4.44
N TYR A 80 -3.01 3.71 5.26
CA TYR A 80 -2.30 3.80 6.54
C TYR A 80 -2.90 2.94 7.66
N ASN A 81 -4.20 2.64 7.59
CA ASN A 81 -4.91 1.83 8.59
C ASN A 81 -5.12 0.38 8.15
N LEU A 82 -4.75 0.01 6.92
CA LEU A 82 -4.92 -1.33 6.38
C LEU A 82 -3.60 -2.11 6.40
N GLN A 83 -3.65 -3.36 6.87
CA GLN A 83 -2.52 -4.31 6.84
C GLN A 83 -2.96 -5.69 6.36
N LEU A 84 -2.00 -6.48 5.85
CA LEU A 84 -2.23 -7.86 5.41
C LEU A 84 -1.86 -8.85 6.50
N LEU A 85 -2.83 -9.52 7.10
CA LEU A 85 -2.58 -10.58 8.10
C LEU A 85 -2.92 -11.94 7.53
N CYS A 86 -2.18 -12.98 7.92
CA CYS A 86 -2.65 -14.34 7.64
C CYS A 86 -3.88 -14.67 8.50
N TYR A 87 -4.69 -15.63 8.05
CA TYR A 87 -5.93 -16.01 8.74
C TYR A 87 -5.76 -16.30 10.24
N HIS A 88 -4.66 -16.96 10.62
CA HIS A 88 -4.38 -17.26 12.02
C HIS A 88 -4.13 -15.99 12.85
N CYS A 89 -3.29 -15.09 12.35
CA CYS A 89 -2.99 -13.84 13.03
C CYS A 89 -4.21 -12.91 13.10
N ASN A 90 -4.96 -12.81 12.01
CA ASN A 90 -6.16 -11.99 11.94
C ASN A 90 -7.22 -12.46 12.96
N ARG A 91 -7.52 -13.77 12.96
CA ARG A 91 -8.47 -14.37 13.91
C ARG A 91 -8.02 -14.28 15.36
N SER A 92 -6.71 -14.31 15.61
CA SER A 92 -6.15 -14.15 16.96
C SER A 92 -6.19 -12.70 17.44
N LYS A 93 -6.07 -11.72 16.53
CA LYS A 93 -6.14 -10.29 16.88
C LYS A 93 -7.57 -9.87 17.22
N GLN A 94 -8.56 -10.26 16.42
CA GLN A 94 -9.94 -9.78 16.59
C GLN A 94 -9.99 -8.24 16.67
N ALA A 95 -10.61 -7.70 17.74
CA ALA A 95 -10.66 -6.28 18.04
C ALA A 95 -9.59 -5.84 19.08
N ASP A 96 -8.58 -6.68 19.34
CA ASP A 96 -7.46 -6.31 20.22
C ASP A 96 -6.65 -5.16 19.62
N THR A 97 -6.44 -4.13 20.43
CA THR A 97 -5.71 -2.90 20.09
C THR A 97 -4.41 -2.73 20.86
N SER A 98 -3.96 -3.76 21.58
CA SER A 98 -2.69 -3.79 22.31
C SER A 98 -1.49 -3.40 21.43
N ASP A 99 -1.45 -3.89 20.19
CA ASP A 99 -0.37 -3.66 19.24
C ASP A 99 -0.57 -2.42 18.34
N THR A 100 -1.74 -1.74 18.40
CA THR A 100 -2.18 -0.73 17.41
C THR A 100 -1.15 0.37 17.17
N SER A 101 -0.57 0.95 18.22
CA SER A 101 0.44 2.02 18.05
C SER A 101 1.69 1.53 17.33
N SER A 102 2.10 0.29 17.60
CA SER A 102 3.27 -0.33 16.98
C SER A 102 3.01 -0.63 15.50
N ASP A 103 1.81 -1.14 15.20
CA ASP A 103 1.41 -1.52 13.85
C ASP A 103 1.19 -0.30 12.96
N LEU A 104 0.57 0.77 13.47
CA LEU A 104 0.47 2.05 12.75
C LEU A 104 1.85 2.62 12.41
N LYS A 105 2.80 2.55 13.35
CA LYS A 105 4.17 3.01 13.13
C LYS A 105 4.87 2.17 12.06
N LYS A 106 4.76 0.84 12.13
CA LYS A 106 5.33 -0.06 11.10
C LYS A 106 4.73 0.25 9.74
N ARG A 107 3.40 0.34 9.65
CA ARG A 107 2.70 0.57 8.39
C ARG A 107 3.10 1.90 7.75
N ARG A 108 3.19 2.97 8.54
CA ARG A 108 3.69 4.27 8.06
C ARG A 108 5.11 4.18 7.51
N ASN A 109 6.00 3.46 8.18
CA ASN A 109 7.38 3.30 7.71
C ASN A 109 7.45 2.51 6.39
N GLU A 110 6.63 1.47 6.25
CA GLU A 110 6.53 0.69 5.01
C GLU A 110 6.06 1.55 3.83
N LEU A 111 4.99 2.31 4.03
CA LEU A 111 4.44 3.20 2.99
C LEU A 111 5.44 4.30 2.60
N ASN A 112 6.06 4.96 3.57
CA ASN A 112 7.09 5.96 3.31
C ASN A 112 8.29 5.40 2.53
N GLN A 113 8.61 4.13 2.73
CA GLN A 113 9.68 3.46 2.00
C GLN A 113 9.25 3.18 0.55
N GLN A 114 8.02 2.70 0.34
CA GLN A 114 7.45 2.51 -0.99
C GLN A 114 7.41 3.83 -1.78
N ASP A 115 6.87 4.89 -1.18
CA ASP A 115 6.74 6.19 -1.85
C ASP A 115 8.12 6.75 -2.26
N LYS A 116 9.16 6.54 -1.44
CA LYS A 116 10.56 6.89 -1.81
C LYS A 116 11.09 6.08 -2.99
N GLU A 117 10.79 4.79 -3.03
CA GLU A 117 11.20 3.90 -4.13
C GLU A 117 10.51 4.30 -5.44
N ASP A 118 9.22 4.60 -5.40
CA ASP A 118 8.44 5.08 -6.54
C ASP A 118 8.98 6.42 -7.07
N LEU A 119 9.27 7.37 -6.17
CA LEU A 119 9.91 8.64 -6.54
C LEU A 119 11.27 8.42 -7.21
N ASN A 120 12.10 7.54 -6.65
CA ASN A 120 13.40 7.21 -7.22
C ASN A 120 13.27 6.57 -8.61
N PHE A 121 12.28 5.70 -8.80
CA PHE A 121 11.99 5.08 -10.09
C PHE A 121 11.60 6.12 -11.14
N LEU A 122 10.64 7.01 -10.85
CA LEU A 122 10.23 8.09 -11.76
C LEU A 122 11.38 9.06 -12.09
N ASN A 123 12.19 9.39 -11.09
CA ASN A 123 13.39 10.21 -11.29
C ASN A 123 14.39 9.56 -12.26
N ASN A 124 14.56 8.24 -12.18
CA ASN A 124 15.45 7.51 -13.08
C ASN A 124 14.89 7.45 -14.51
N ILE A 125 13.58 7.25 -14.67
CA ILE A 125 12.93 7.30 -15.99
C ILE A 125 13.12 8.67 -16.63
N SER A 126 12.82 9.75 -15.90
CA SER A 126 12.93 11.13 -16.41
C SER A 126 14.36 11.52 -16.81
N LYS A 127 15.37 11.00 -16.11
CA LYS A 127 16.79 11.19 -16.48
C LYS A 127 17.15 10.46 -17.76
N ASN A 128 16.66 9.23 -17.94
CA ASN A 128 16.96 8.42 -19.11
C ASN A 128 16.21 8.89 -20.37
N SER A 129 15.01 9.48 -20.24
CA SER A 129 14.25 10.03 -21.36
C SER A 129 14.80 11.36 -21.92
N ARG A 130 15.79 11.97 -21.24
CA ARG A 130 16.48 13.20 -21.67
C ARG A 130 17.83 12.91 -22.36
N ARG A 131 18.23 11.65 -22.45
CA ARG A 131 19.37 11.18 -23.26
C ARG A 131 18.86 10.70 -24.61
#